data_AF-A0A1I4JLS4-F1
#
_entry.id   AF-A0A1I4JLS4-F1
#
_cell.length_a   1.000
_cell.length_b   1.000
_cell.length_c   1.000
_cell.angle_alpha   90.00
_cell.angle_beta   90.00
_cell.angle_gamma   90.00
#
_symmetry.space_group_name_H-M   'P 1'
#
loop_
_entity.id
_entity.type
_entity.pdbx_description
1 polymer ?
#
loop_
_entity_poly.entity_id
_entity_poly.type
_entity_poly.pdbx_seq_one_letter_code
_entity_poly.pdbx_strand_id
1 'polypeptide(L)'
;MKTYYSTTTFLTLSINRHLYEGKHYVYVAEGFYPYGKRNPKSSNPLLIYMDLYQPWKNRDKHDKFVLQHRLAVRKGILAKEKDGMVPGLIAQDLRRVADRIRLEFFYPVVYRIKFDVSAAGGRGGVTVAGSGRKGSSEFLIHNLEESDYELLFNDNYTHHFDKLREPPGYFASKVDAVDALLAWSS
;
A
#
# COMPACT_ATOMS: atom_id res chain seq x y z
N MET A 1 12.61 -9.86 18.05
CA MET A 1 11.75 -9.86 16.84
C MET A 1 10.27 -9.96 17.21
N LYS A 2 9.44 -9.05 16.69
CA LYS A 2 7.98 -9.00 16.91
C LYS A 2 7.25 -9.00 15.57
N THR A 3 5.95 -9.33 15.60
CA THR A 3 5.09 -9.31 14.41
C THR A 3 4.30 -8.00 14.34
N TYR A 4 4.40 -7.34 13.19
CA TYR A 4 3.70 -6.11 12.88
C TYR A 4 2.81 -6.30 11.66
N TYR A 5 1.80 -5.43 11.55
CA TYR A 5 0.83 -5.47 10.47
C TYR A 5 0.65 -4.10 9.84
N SER A 6 0.38 -4.10 8.54
CA SER A 6 -0.01 -2.91 7.78
C SER A 6 -1.09 -3.30 6.78
N THR A 7 -1.96 -2.37 6.42
CA THR A 7 -2.96 -2.57 5.37
C THR A 7 -2.77 -1.51 4.30
N THR A 8 -2.83 -1.93 3.04
CA THR A 8 -2.78 -1.04 1.87
C THR A 8 -3.76 -1.50 0.79
N THR A 9 -3.78 -0.82 -0.35
CA THR A 9 -4.55 -1.26 -1.53
C THR A 9 -3.70 -2.10 -2.46
N PHE A 10 -4.34 -2.99 -3.22
CA PHE A 10 -3.70 -3.72 -4.31
C PHE A 10 -3.03 -2.80 -5.34
N LEU A 11 -3.62 -1.62 -5.61
CA LEU A 11 -3.00 -0.58 -6.44
C LEU A 11 -1.63 -0.14 -5.89
N THR A 12 -1.56 0.16 -4.59
CA THR A 12 -0.33 0.64 -3.96
C THR A 12 0.73 -0.45 -3.94
N LEU A 13 0.33 -1.69 -3.65
CA LEU A 13 1.19 -2.86 -3.80
C LEU A 13 1.78 -2.91 -5.23
N SER A 14 0.92 -2.86 -6.25
CA SER A 14 1.33 -2.96 -7.66
C SER A 14 2.30 -1.84 -8.06
N ILE A 15 1.99 -0.58 -7.70
CA ILE A 15 2.85 0.57 -7.99
C ILE A 15 4.21 0.40 -7.30
N ASN A 16 4.24 0.05 -6.02
CA ASN A 16 5.50 -0.07 -5.28
C ASN A 16 6.39 -1.18 -5.85
N ARG A 17 5.80 -2.34 -6.15
CA ARG A 17 6.50 -3.51 -6.74
C ARG A 17 7.17 -3.17 -8.06
N HIS A 18 6.43 -2.57 -8.98
CA HIS A 18 6.87 -2.46 -10.36
C HIS A 18 7.54 -1.11 -10.70
N LEU A 19 7.25 -0.07 -9.93
CA LEU A 19 7.62 1.30 -10.28
C LEU A 19 8.55 1.93 -9.25
N TYR A 20 8.52 1.44 -8.01
CA TYR A 20 9.36 1.92 -6.92
C TYR A 20 10.35 0.87 -6.40
N GLU A 21 10.85 0.00 -7.30
CA GLU A 21 11.92 -0.98 -6.99
C GLU A 21 11.54 -1.97 -5.87
N GLY A 22 10.25 -2.29 -5.70
CA GLY A 22 9.80 -3.18 -4.62
C GLY A 22 9.92 -2.57 -3.22
N LYS A 23 10.15 -1.26 -3.09
CA LYS A 23 10.26 -0.57 -1.80
C LYS A 23 8.91 -0.02 -1.37
N HIS A 24 8.49 -0.37 -0.16
CA HIS A 24 7.22 0.05 0.41
C HIS A 24 7.42 1.03 1.56
N TYR A 25 6.71 2.17 1.48
CA TYR A 25 6.57 3.13 2.58
C TYR A 25 5.30 2.81 3.35
N VAL A 26 5.42 2.27 4.57
CA VAL A 26 4.29 1.71 5.31
C VAL A 26 4.28 2.08 6.79
N TYR A 27 3.10 2.49 7.26
CA TYR A 27 2.82 2.52 8.69
C TYR A 27 2.48 1.11 9.15
N VAL A 28 3.06 0.70 10.27
CA VAL A 28 2.83 -0.62 10.85
C VAL A 28 2.40 -0.50 12.30
N ALA A 29 1.65 -1.48 12.80
CA ALA A 29 1.23 -1.56 14.20
C ALA A 29 1.50 -2.94 14.80
N GLU A 30 1.66 -3.02 16.13
CA GLU A 30 1.82 -4.28 16.86
C GLU A 30 0.46 -5.00 16.92
N GLY A 31 0.33 -6.08 16.12
CA GLY A 31 -0.95 -6.78 15.92
C GLY A 31 -1.83 -6.17 14.83
N PHE A 32 -2.69 -7.00 14.21
CA PHE A 32 -3.60 -6.55 13.15
C PHE A 32 -4.67 -5.59 13.67
N TYR A 33 -5.14 -5.85 14.89
CA TYR A 33 -5.96 -4.91 15.65
C TYR A 33 -5.24 -4.59 16.96
N PRO A 34 -4.53 -3.44 17.05
CA PRO A 34 -3.80 -3.04 18.24
C PRO A 34 -4.75 -2.55 19.34
N TYR A 35 -5.58 -3.45 19.86
CA TYR A 35 -6.60 -3.14 20.88
C TYR A 35 -5.96 -2.56 22.15
N GLY A 36 -6.61 -1.54 22.73
CA GLY A 36 -6.11 -0.83 23.91
C GLY A 36 -4.90 0.07 23.65
N LYS A 37 -4.36 0.13 22.42
CA LYS A 37 -3.33 1.08 22.02
C LYS A 37 -3.96 2.38 21.51
N ARG A 38 -3.23 3.48 21.63
CA ARG A 38 -3.67 4.80 21.15
C ARG A 38 -3.29 5.07 19.69
N ASN A 39 -3.25 4.03 18.87
CA ASN A 39 -2.97 4.17 17.44
C ASN A 39 -4.11 4.96 16.78
N PRO A 40 -3.82 5.99 15.97
CA PRO A 40 -4.82 6.66 15.15
C PRO A 40 -5.39 5.70 14.11
N LYS A 41 -6.57 6.03 13.57
CA LYS A 41 -7.21 5.23 12.51
C LYS A 41 -6.29 5.00 11.31
N SER A 42 -5.48 6.00 10.94
CA SER A 42 -4.55 5.99 9.81
C SER A 42 -3.37 5.02 9.94
N SER A 43 -3.20 4.34 11.08
CA SER A 43 -2.19 3.31 11.30
C SER A 43 -2.73 2.06 11.99
N ASN A 44 -4.05 1.95 12.14
CA ASN A 44 -4.70 0.75 12.65
C ASN A 44 -5.05 -0.17 11.45
N PRO A 45 -4.35 -1.31 11.27
CA PRO A 45 -4.48 -2.12 10.06
C PRO A 45 -5.90 -2.63 9.84
N LEU A 46 -6.60 -3.07 10.89
CA LEU A 46 -8.00 -3.51 10.79
C LEU A 46 -8.93 -2.37 10.35
N LEU A 47 -8.78 -1.17 10.92
CA LEU A 47 -9.67 -0.06 10.56
C LEU A 47 -9.45 0.41 9.12
N ILE A 48 -8.19 0.47 8.67
CA ILE A 48 -7.85 0.75 7.26
C ILE A 48 -8.43 -0.34 6.35
N TYR A 49 -8.32 -1.61 6.76
CA TYR A 49 -8.90 -2.73 6.01
C TYR A 49 -10.40 -2.56 5.84
N MET A 50 -11.12 -2.26 6.91
CA MET A 50 -12.57 -2.08 6.87
C MET A 50 -13.00 -0.90 5.99
N ASP A 51 -12.29 0.23 6.10
CA ASP A 51 -12.52 1.43 5.26
C ASP A 51 -12.34 1.16 3.76
N LEU A 52 -11.49 0.21 3.40
CA LEU A 52 -11.26 -0.20 2.01
C LEU A 52 -12.21 -1.31 1.57
N TYR A 53 -12.42 -2.31 2.43
CA TYR A 53 -13.18 -3.51 2.11
C TYR A 53 -14.67 -3.21 1.92
N GLN A 54 -15.26 -2.38 2.79
CA GLN A 54 -16.69 -2.08 2.71
C GLN A 54 -17.09 -1.42 1.39
N PRO A 55 -16.48 -0.29 0.95
CA PRO A 55 -16.85 0.32 -0.33
C PRO A 55 -16.51 -0.57 -1.53
N TRP A 56 -15.40 -1.32 -1.46
CA TRP A 56 -15.06 -2.30 -2.47
C TRP A 56 -16.13 -3.39 -2.60
N LYS A 57 -16.58 -3.97 -1.48
CA LYS A 57 -17.59 -5.03 -1.44
C LYS A 57 -18.94 -4.54 -1.95
N ASN A 58 -19.30 -3.30 -1.61
CA ASN A 58 -20.54 -2.65 -2.03
C ASN A 58 -20.49 -2.08 -3.45
N ARG A 59 -19.34 -2.15 -4.12
CA ARG A 59 -19.09 -1.55 -5.42
C ARG A 59 -19.30 -0.02 -5.45
N ASP A 60 -19.07 0.65 -4.32
CA ASP A 60 -19.22 2.10 -4.20
C ASP A 60 -17.93 2.83 -4.65
N LYS A 61 -17.95 3.35 -5.88
CA LYS A 61 -16.85 4.12 -6.46
C LYS A 61 -16.75 5.56 -5.97
N HIS A 62 -17.78 6.06 -5.29
CA HIS A 62 -17.87 7.44 -4.80
C HIS A 62 -17.59 7.56 -3.31
N ASP A 63 -17.30 6.44 -2.65
CA ASP A 63 -16.91 6.43 -1.25
C ASP A 63 -15.70 7.33 -0.98
N LYS A 64 -15.77 8.05 0.14
CA LYS A 64 -14.78 9.07 0.51
C LYS A 64 -13.38 8.47 0.72
N PHE A 65 -13.26 7.25 1.23
CA PHE A 65 -11.96 6.59 1.44
C PHE A 65 -11.31 6.18 0.13
N VAL A 66 -12.10 5.73 -0.85
CA VAL A 66 -11.62 5.44 -2.21
C VAL A 66 -11.09 6.72 -2.86
N LEU A 67 -11.86 7.81 -2.81
CA LEU A 67 -11.45 9.10 -3.37
C LEU A 67 -10.19 9.66 -2.67
N GLN A 68 -10.12 9.56 -1.35
CA GLN A 68 -8.92 9.96 -0.59
C GLN A 68 -7.70 9.11 -0.94
N HIS A 69 -7.85 7.80 -1.16
CA HIS A 69 -6.75 6.95 -1.60
C HIS A 69 -6.24 7.34 -2.99
N ARG A 70 -7.11 7.66 -3.94
CA ARG A 70 -6.69 8.18 -5.27
C ARG A 70 -5.81 9.42 -5.11
N LEU A 71 -6.23 10.37 -4.29
CA LEU A 71 -5.48 11.59 -4.00
C LEU A 71 -4.13 11.28 -3.33
N ALA A 72 -4.10 10.33 -2.39
CA ALA A 72 -2.88 9.92 -1.70
C ALA A 72 -1.87 9.28 -2.67
N VAL A 73 -2.32 8.38 -3.55
CA VAL A 73 -1.49 7.75 -4.59
C VAL A 73 -0.95 8.81 -5.55
N ARG A 74 -1.82 9.72 -6.03
CA ARG A 74 -1.41 10.84 -6.89
C ARG A 74 -0.33 11.71 -6.24
N LYS A 75 -0.49 12.03 -4.96
CA LYS A 75 0.51 12.79 -4.19
C LYS A 75 1.83 12.01 -4.05
N GLY A 76 1.77 10.70 -3.83
CA GLY A 76 2.93 9.82 -3.81
C GLY A 76 3.69 9.85 -5.13
N ILE A 77 2.99 9.74 -6.26
CA ILE A 77 3.58 9.80 -7.61
C ILE A 77 4.28 11.14 -7.83
N LEU A 78 3.65 12.26 -7.47
CA LEU A 78 4.26 13.60 -7.59
C LEU A 78 5.54 13.72 -6.75
N ALA A 79 5.57 13.16 -5.54
CA ALA A 79 6.78 13.15 -4.73
C ALA A 79 7.89 12.34 -5.40
N LYS A 80 7.57 11.15 -5.93
CA LYS A 80 8.54 10.30 -6.62
C LYS A 80 9.04 10.86 -7.95
N GLU A 81 8.22 11.63 -8.66
CA GLU A 81 8.63 12.40 -9.83
C GLU A 81 9.62 13.49 -9.44
N LYS A 82 9.30 14.26 -8.39
CA LYS A 82 10.17 15.33 -7.88
C LYS A 82 11.54 14.81 -7.41
N ASP A 83 11.55 13.62 -6.82
CA ASP A 83 12.78 12.96 -6.35
C ASP A 83 13.55 12.25 -7.49
N GLY A 84 13.09 12.34 -8.74
CA GLY A 84 13.74 11.74 -9.91
C GLY A 84 13.59 10.21 -10.02
N MET A 85 12.84 9.57 -9.13
CA MET A 85 12.63 8.12 -9.12
C MET A 85 11.74 7.64 -10.29
N VAL A 86 10.86 8.53 -10.77
CA VAL A 86 9.96 8.27 -11.89
C VAL A 86 10.07 9.39 -12.93
N PRO A 87 10.31 9.07 -14.22
CA PRO A 87 10.30 10.06 -15.29
C PRO A 87 8.95 10.76 -15.44
N GLY A 88 8.93 12.03 -15.85
CA GLY A 88 7.71 12.85 -15.91
C GLY A 88 6.58 12.25 -16.77
N LEU A 89 6.91 11.59 -17.88
CA LEU A 89 5.92 10.89 -18.73
C LEU A 89 5.25 9.74 -17.97
N ILE A 90 6.02 8.89 -17.30
CA ILE A 90 5.52 7.79 -16.47
C ILE A 90 4.69 8.34 -15.30
N ALA A 91 5.13 9.43 -14.68
CA ALA A 91 4.40 10.08 -13.60
C ALA A 91 3.05 10.63 -14.07
N GLN A 92 2.99 11.25 -15.25
CA GLN A 92 1.74 11.72 -15.86
C GLN A 92 0.75 10.57 -16.02
N ASP A 93 1.20 9.43 -16.51
CA ASP A 93 0.36 8.26 -16.78
C ASP A 93 -0.11 7.60 -15.49
N LEU A 94 0.77 7.51 -14.50
CA LEU A 94 0.38 7.03 -13.17
C LEU A 94 -0.64 7.93 -12.48
N ARG A 95 -0.60 9.25 -12.72
CA ARG A 95 -1.66 10.14 -12.22
C ARG A 95 -3.00 9.82 -12.90
N ARG A 96 -3.00 9.53 -14.21
CA ARG A 96 -4.21 9.08 -14.93
C ARG A 96 -4.73 7.75 -14.38
N VAL A 97 -3.83 6.80 -14.09
CA VAL A 97 -4.16 5.54 -13.41
C VAL A 97 -4.79 5.82 -12.05
N ALA A 98 -4.15 6.62 -11.18
CA ALA A 98 -4.68 6.94 -9.86
C ALA A 98 -6.10 7.55 -9.94
N ASP A 99 -6.35 8.42 -10.92
CA ASP A 99 -7.65 9.07 -11.10
C ASP A 99 -8.75 8.10 -11.62
N ARG A 100 -8.41 7.10 -12.45
CA ARG A 100 -9.39 6.34 -13.23
C ARG A 100 -9.41 4.83 -13.03
N ILE A 101 -8.38 4.25 -12.40
CA ILE A 101 -8.25 2.81 -12.21
C ILE A 101 -9.52 2.24 -11.57
N ARG A 102 -9.97 1.09 -12.03
CA ARG A 102 -11.20 0.48 -11.55
C ARG A 102 -11.18 0.17 -10.04
N LEU A 103 -12.38 0.11 -9.46
CA LEU A 103 -12.57 -0.12 -8.02
C LEU A 103 -11.93 -1.42 -7.52
N GLU A 104 -11.79 -2.44 -8.37
CA GLU A 104 -11.16 -3.71 -8.01
C GLU A 104 -9.73 -3.55 -7.45
N PHE A 105 -9.00 -2.53 -7.89
CA PHE A 105 -7.63 -2.24 -7.42
C PHE A 105 -7.58 -1.62 -6.01
N PHE A 106 -8.73 -1.26 -5.44
CA PHE A 106 -8.84 -0.79 -4.05
C PHE A 106 -9.08 -1.92 -3.06
N TYR A 107 -9.04 -3.17 -3.52
CA TYR A 107 -9.07 -4.31 -2.62
C TYR A 107 -7.96 -4.19 -1.55
N PRO A 108 -8.28 -4.34 -0.27
CA PRO A 108 -7.29 -4.24 0.79
C PRO A 108 -6.38 -5.46 0.83
N VAL A 109 -5.08 -5.21 0.95
CA VAL A 109 -4.02 -6.21 1.12
C VAL A 109 -3.31 -5.94 2.44
N VAL A 110 -2.94 -7.00 3.16
CA VAL A 110 -2.30 -6.87 4.48
C VAL A 110 -0.91 -7.46 4.46
N TYR A 111 0.03 -6.70 5.00
CA TYR A 111 1.39 -7.13 5.23
C TYR A 111 1.52 -7.68 6.64
N ARG A 112 2.06 -8.90 6.78
CA ARG A 112 2.58 -9.42 8.04
C ARG A 112 4.09 -9.30 8.01
N ILE A 113 4.64 -8.52 8.92
CA ILE A 113 6.05 -8.13 8.91
C ILE A 113 6.67 -8.65 10.20
N LYS A 114 7.74 -9.44 10.10
CA LYS A 114 8.55 -9.81 11.27
C LYS A 114 9.69 -8.82 11.38
N PHE A 115 9.61 -7.93 12.36
CA PHE A 115 10.55 -6.82 12.48
C PHE A 115 11.15 -6.74 13.88
N ASP A 116 12.42 -6.35 13.96
CA ASP A 116 13.06 -6.01 15.23
C ASP A 116 13.33 -4.51 15.30
N VAL A 117 12.43 -3.79 15.97
CA VAL A 117 12.53 -2.34 16.15
C VAL A 117 13.81 -1.94 16.90
N SER A 118 14.31 -2.78 17.80
CA SER A 118 15.52 -2.48 18.57
C SER A 118 16.78 -2.52 17.70
N ALA A 119 16.82 -3.44 16.72
CA ALA A 119 17.88 -3.52 15.72
C ALA A 119 17.78 -2.40 14.65
N ALA A 120 16.63 -1.76 14.53
CA ALA A 120 16.38 -0.69 13.56
C ALA A 120 16.95 0.66 13.97
N GLY A 121 17.33 0.84 15.25
CA GLY A 121 17.90 2.10 15.77
C GLY A 121 19.19 2.58 15.10
N GLY A 122 19.81 1.76 14.26
CA GLY A 122 20.96 2.13 13.41
C GLY A 122 20.73 2.01 11.90
N ARG A 123 19.56 1.52 11.43
CA ARG A 123 19.26 1.39 10.00
C ARG A 123 18.48 2.62 9.54
N GLY A 124 19.11 3.50 8.77
CA GLY A 124 18.42 4.59 8.07
C GLY A 124 17.29 4.02 7.22
N GLY A 125 16.04 4.25 7.61
CA GLY A 125 14.89 3.61 6.97
C GLY A 125 13.69 3.37 7.87
N VAL A 126 13.82 3.52 9.19
CA VAL A 126 12.68 3.50 10.12
C VAL A 126 12.54 4.83 10.82
N THR A 127 11.35 5.42 10.76
CA THR A 127 10.99 6.53 11.61
C THR A 127 9.90 6.05 12.55
N VAL A 128 10.16 6.11 13.85
CA VAL A 128 9.10 5.96 14.83
C VAL A 128 8.19 7.19 14.71
N ALA A 129 7.14 7.06 13.91
CA ALA A 129 6.17 8.11 13.65
C ALA A 129 5.23 8.27 14.85
N GLY A 130 4.71 9.49 15.03
CA GLY A 130 3.52 9.80 15.84
C GLY A 130 3.37 9.07 17.18
N SER A 131 3.69 9.73 18.28
CA SER A 131 3.23 9.33 19.63
C SER A 131 3.68 7.98 20.20
N GLY A 132 4.83 7.43 19.75
CA GLY A 132 5.61 6.45 20.52
C GLY A 132 5.99 6.91 21.96
N ARG A 133 5.59 8.13 22.35
CA ARG A 133 5.71 8.71 23.69
C ARG A 133 4.45 8.59 24.57
N LYS A 134 3.30 8.07 24.06
CA LYS A 134 2.02 7.99 24.81
C LYS A 134 1.17 6.72 24.51
N GLY A 135 1.77 5.54 24.46
CA GLY A 135 1.03 4.26 24.39
C GLY A 135 0.51 3.85 23.00
N SER A 136 0.98 4.48 21.92
CA SER A 136 0.86 3.98 20.54
C SER A 136 1.90 2.89 20.29
N SER A 137 1.60 1.98 19.36
CA SER A 137 2.51 0.92 18.89
C SER A 137 2.94 1.12 17.43
N GLU A 138 2.55 2.24 16.81
CA GLU A 138 2.81 2.49 15.40
C GLU A 138 4.23 2.98 15.13
N PHE A 139 4.75 2.61 13.96
CA PHE A 139 5.92 3.28 13.38
C PHE A 139 5.87 3.18 11.85
N LEU A 140 6.74 3.94 11.21
CA LEU A 140 6.85 4.04 9.78
C LEU A 140 8.14 3.37 9.30
N ILE A 141 8.00 2.46 8.34
CA ILE A 141 9.11 1.87 7.59
C ILE A 141 9.14 2.55 6.22
N HIS A 142 10.23 3.22 5.88
CA HIS A 142 10.37 3.96 4.62
C HIS A 142 10.69 3.05 3.43
N ASN A 143 11.45 1.99 3.69
CA ASN A 143 11.95 1.04 2.70
C ASN A 143 11.72 -0.38 3.21
N LEU A 144 10.47 -0.84 3.21
CA LEU A 144 10.16 -2.24 3.46
C LEU A 144 10.35 -3.03 2.15
N GLU A 145 11.18 -4.07 2.17
CA GLU A 145 11.47 -4.91 1.00
C GLU A 145 10.48 -6.09 0.91
N GLU A 146 10.33 -6.67 -0.28
CA GLU A 146 9.42 -7.80 -0.51
C GLU A 146 9.74 -9.02 0.36
N SER A 147 11.01 -9.25 0.68
CA SER A 147 11.46 -10.33 1.57
C SER A 147 11.11 -10.12 3.04
N ASP A 148 10.75 -8.88 3.44
CA ASP A 148 10.51 -8.52 4.83
C ASP A 148 9.05 -8.74 5.26
N TYR A 149 8.16 -9.05 4.32
CA TYR A 149 6.75 -9.23 4.59
C TYR A 149 6.15 -10.45 3.92
N GLU A 150 5.14 -10.98 4.59
CA GLU A 150 4.22 -11.95 4.00
C GLU A 150 2.90 -11.25 3.67
N LEU A 151 2.36 -11.53 2.49
CA LEU A 151 1.01 -11.10 2.15
C LEU A 151 0.01 -12.02 2.85
N LEU A 152 -0.75 -11.46 3.77
CA LEU A 152 -1.98 -12.08 4.24
C LEU A 152 -3.09 -11.56 3.32
N PHE A 153 -4.04 -12.43 2.98
CA PHE A 153 -5.13 -12.22 2.02
C PHE A 153 -4.78 -12.57 0.56
N ASN A 154 -5.18 -13.78 0.22
CA ASN A 154 -5.50 -14.23 -1.13
C ASN A 154 -6.94 -14.74 -1.02
N ASP A 155 -7.94 -14.00 -1.52
CA ASP A 155 -9.32 -14.50 -1.53
C ASP A 155 -9.48 -15.55 -2.64
N ASN A 156 -8.86 -16.70 -2.40
CA ASN A 156 -8.81 -17.86 -3.29
C ASN A 156 -10.20 -18.50 -3.61
N TYR A 157 -11.32 -17.83 -3.32
CA TYR A 157 -12.66 -18.39 -3.43
C TYR A 157 -13.57 -17.68 -4.44
N THR A 158 -13.10 -16.67 -5.18
CA THR A 158 -13.90 -16.13 -6.29
C THR A 158 -13.08 -15.98 -7.57
N HIS A 159 -13.60 -16.54 -8.66
CA HIS A 159 -13.03 -16.47 -10.03
C HIS A 159 -12.88 -15.03 -10.57
N HIS A 160 -13.30 -14.02 -9.81
CA HIS A 160 -13.14 -12.61 -10.17
C HIS A 160 -11.70 -12.11 -10.02
N PHE A 161 -10.86 -12.82 -9.25
CA PHE A 161 -9.49 -12.38 -8.93
C PHE A 161 -8.38 -13.19 -9.59
N ASP A 162 -8.70 -14.21 -10.40
CA ASP A 162 -7.69 -14.90 -11.21
C ASP A 162 -6.92 -13.90 -12.13
N LYS A 163 -7.56 -12.77 -12.46
CA LYS A 163 -6.96 -11.66 -13.25
C LYS A 163 -6.20 -10.61 -12.41
N LEU A 164 -6.35 -10.63 -11.08
CA LEU A 164 -5.63 -9.76 -10.14
C LEU A 164 -4.60 -10.52 -9.31
N ARG A 165 -4.59 -11.85 -9.34
CA ARG A 165 -3.57 -12.69 -8.68
C ARG A 165 -2.16 -12.38 -9.15
N GLU A 166 -2.03 -11.93 -10.39
CA GLU A 166 -0.81 -11.41 -10.97
C GLU A 166 -1.21 -10.25 -11.89
N PRO A 167 -0.99 -8.96 -11.53
CA PRO A 167 -0.67 -8.04 -12.60
C PRO A 167 0.56 -8.66 -13.28
N PRO A 168 0.49 -8.99 -14.58
CA PRO A 168 1.28 -10.07 -15.17
C PRO A 168 2.76 -9.95 -14.85
N GLY A 169 3.24 -10.83 -13.94
CA GLY A 169 4.64 -10.97 -13.58
C GLY A 169 5.36 -9.70 -13.13
N TYR A 170 6.66 -9.84 -12.88
CA TYR A 170 7.57 -8.70 -12.91
C TYR A 170 7.52 -8.13 -14.33
N PHE A 171 6.87 -6.99 -14.52
CA PHE A 171 6.93 -6.28 -15.80
C PHE A 171 8.39 -6.04 -16.20
N ALA A 172 8.72 -6.29 -17.46
CA ALA A 172 10.07 -6.15 -17.98
C ALA A 172 10.59 -4.70 -17.87
N SER A 173 9.69 -3.72 -17.78
CA SER A 173 10.00 -2.31 -17.57
C SER A 173 8.90 -1.57 -16.79
N LYS A 174 9.25 -0.36 -16.30
CA LYS A 174 8.26 0.58 -15.72
C LYS A 174 7.18 1.00 -16.72
N VAL A 175 7.49 1.00 -18.02
CA VAL A 175 6.55 1.35 -19.10
C VAL A 175 5.45 0.30 -19.20
N ASP A 176 5.84 -0.98 -19.31
CA ASP A 176 4.88 -2.09 -19.45
C ASP A 176 3.92 -2.17 -18.25
N ALA A 177 4.45 -1.92 -17.05
CA ALA A 177 3.64 -1.87 -15.83
C ALA A 177 2.57 -0.76 -15.88
N VAL A 178 2.93 0.42 -16.39
CA VAL A 178 2.00 1.54 -16.51
C VAL A 178 0.98 1.32 -17.62
N ASP A 179 1.39 0.80 -18.77
CA ASP A 179 0.48 0.49 -19.88
C ASP A 179 -0.57 -0.54 -19.47
N ALA A 180 -0.15 -1.57 -18.73
CA ALA A 180 -1.09 -2.53 -18.16
C ALA A 180 -2.09 -1.86 -17.21
N LEU A 181 -1.63 -1.02 -16.27
CA LEU A 181 -2.52 -0.30 -15.36
C LEU A 181 -3.46 0.67 -16.09
N LEU A 182 -2.99 1.30 -17.17
CA LEU A 182 -3.80 2.19 -18.01
C LEU A 182 -4.93 1.43 -18.72
N ALA A 183 -4.69 0.19 -19.17
CA ALA A 183 -5.74 -0.66 -19.76
C ALA A 183 -6.87 -1.01 -18.76
N TRP A 184 -6.60 -0.95 -17.46
CA TRP A 184 -7.61 -1.08 -16.41
C TRP A 184 -8.21 0.27 -15.96
N SER A 185 -7.79 1.37 -16.58
CA SER A 185 -8.18 2.75 -16.27
C SER A 185 -9.03 3.40 -17.37
N SER A 186 -9.35 2.65 -18.42
CA SER A 186 -10.23 3.04 -19.54
C SER A 186 -11.70 2.78 -19.25
#